data_AF-A0A2D5IDQ7-F1
#
_entry.id   AF-A0A2D5IDQ7-F1
#
_cell.length_a   1.000
_cell.length_b   1.000
_cell.length_c   1.000
_cell.angle_alpha   90.00
_cell.angle_beta   90.00
_cell.angle_gamma   90.00
#
_symmetry.space_group_name_H-M   'P 1'
#
loop_
_entity.id
_entity.type
_entity.pdbx_description
1 polymer ?
#
loop_
_entity_poly.entity_id
_entity_poly.type
_entity_poly.pdbx_seq_one_letter_code
_entity_poly.pdbx_strand_id
1 'polypeptide(L)'
;MRLRLLPDNFDNQQRGHPLALWLFYFATIVTVGRSLAHIFLSDGGAQSIATIPLDQFTPEGAASVVSMFAFWGLSQLLLAVIMVLVALRYRSMIPLMYLLILLEYGGRTAIGMIKPLALSGIPPGAIGNLVFILTAMVGLVLSMQTVNTSKG
;
A
#
# COMPACT_ATOMS: atom_id res chain seq x y z
N MET A 1 -20.34 13.14 -15.39
CA MET A 1 -19.73 12.09 -14.54
C MET A 1 -19.27 12.75 -13.23
N ARG A 2 -19.96 12.54 -12.11
CA ARG A 2 -19.55 13.11 -10.81
C ARG A 2 -18.45 12.18 -10.27
N LEU A 3 -17.18 12.58 -10.27
CA LEU A 3 -16.11 11.80 -9.66
C LEU A 3 -16.37 11.72 -8.15
N ARG A 4 -16.91 10.60 -7.67
CA ARG A 4 -17.15 10.34 -6.24
C ARG A 4 -15.86 9.82 -5.59
N LEU A 5 -14.81 10.64 -5.61
CA LEU A 5 -13.55 10.34 -4.92
C LEU A 5 -13.72 10.41 -3.40
N LEU A 6 -14.43 11.44 -2.94
CA LEU A 6 -14.80 11.63 -1.54
C LEU A 6 -16.29 11.31 -1.39
N PRO A 7 -16.67 10.34 -0.54
CA PRO A 7 -18.07 10.06 -0.29
C PRO A 7 -18.68 11.15 0.59
N ASP A 8 -19.91 11.56 0.28
CA ASP A 8 -20.66 12.54 1.11
C ASP A 8 -20.98 11.97 2.51
N ASN A 9 -21.03 10.64 2.65
CA ASN A 9 -21.27 9.93 3.92
C ASN A 9 -20.42 8.65 4.00
N PHE A 10 -19.89 8.34 5.19
CA PHE A 10 -19.15 7.10 5.44
C PHE A 10 -20.12 5.96 5.77
N ASP A 11 -20.56 5.26 4.73
CA ASP A 11 -21.39 4.05 4.84
C ASP A 11 -20.64 2.78 4.40
N ASN A 12 -21.27 1.63 4.63
CA ASN A 12 -20.72 0.32 4.26
C ASN A 12 -21.09 -0.12 2.83
N GLN A 13 -21.47 0.80 1.94
CA GLN A 13 -21.86 0.47 0.58
C GLN A 13 -20.74 0.79 -0.42
N GLN A 14 -20.22 -0.26 -1.06
CA GLN A 14 -19.45 -0.09 -2.28
C GLN A 14 -20.41 -0.04 -3.48
N ARG A 15 -20.42 1.11 -4.16
CA ARG A 15 -21.28 1.40 -5.33
C ARG A 15 -20.59 1.11 -6.67
N GLY A 16 -19.27 0.92 -6.64
CA GLY A 16 -18.45 0.54 -7.78
C GLY A 16 -18.53 -0.93 -8.17
N HIS A 17 -17.79 -1.32 -9.21
CA HIS A 17 -17.68 -2.70 -9.65
C HIS A 17 -17.12 -3.61 -8.52
N PRO A 18 -17.67 -4.82 -8.25
CA PRO A 18 -17.26 -5.67 -7.12
C PRO A 18 -15.78 -6.03 -7.08
N LEU A 19 -15.13 -6.15 -8.24
CA LEU A 19 -13.68 -6.38 -8.33
C LEU A 19 -12.86 -5.30 -7.61
N ALA A 20 -13.36 -4.06 -7.52
CA ALA A 20 -12.70 -3.00 -6.75
C ALA A 20 -12.65 -3.33 -5.25
N LEU A 21 -13.61 -4.06 -4.69
CA LEU A 21 -13.54 -4.49 -3.29
C LEU A 21 -12.53 -5.63 -3.11
N TRP A 22 -12.49 -6.59 -4.05
CA TRP A 22 -11.56 -7.71 -4.00
C TRP A 22 -10.10 -7.28 -4.12
N LEU A 23 -9.79 -6.39 -5.07
CA LEU A 23 -8.48 -5.78 -5.20
C LEU A 23 -8.08 -5.00 -3.93
N PHE A 24 -9.05 -4.42 -3.24
CA PHE A 24 -8.80 -3.65 -2.03
C PHE A 24 -8.47 -4.57 -0.85
N TYR A 25 -9.16 -5.71 -0.73
CA TYR A 25 -8.80 -6.76 0.24
C TYR A 25 -7.39 -7.28 -0.01
N PHE A 26 -7.04 -7.56 -1.27
CA PHE A 26 -5.68 -7.97 -1.62
C PHE A 26 -4.64 -6.94 -1.16
N ALA A 27 -4.83 -5.66 -1.53
CA ALA A 27 -3.92 -4.59 -1.13
C ALA A 27 -3.84 -4.45 0.41
N THR A 28 -4.97 -4.60 1.11
CA THR A 28 -5.03 -4.54 2.58
C THR A 28 -4.22 -5.67 3.23
N ILE A 29 -4.43 -6.92 2.80
CA ILE A 29 -3.73 -8.08 3.36
C ILE A 29 -2.22 -7.96 3.17
N VAL A 30 -1.77 -7.56 1.99
CA VAL A 30 -0.35 -7.38 1.70
C VAL A 30 0.24 -6.22 2.52
N THR A 31 -0.50 -5.11 2.69
CA THR A 31 -0.07 -3.98 3.52
C THR A 31 0.08 -4.38 4.99
N VAL A 32 -0.87 -5.16 5.54
CA VAL A 32 -0.74 -5.74 6.88
C VAL A 32 0.50 -6.61 6.98
N GLY A 33 0.65 -7.62 6.10
CA GLY A 33 1.78 -8.54 6.15
C GLY A 33 3.14 -7.85 6.07
N ARG A 34 3.28 -6.88 5.15
CA ARG A 34 4.50 -6.08 5.00
C ARG A 34 4.78 -5.21 6.23
N SER A 35 3.76 -4.56 6.78
CA SER A 35 3.93 -3.72 7.97
C SER A 35 4.45 -4.51 9.17
N LEU A 36 3.93 -5.73 9.36
CA LEU A 36 4.39 -6.64 10.41
C LEU A 36 5.82 -7.14 10.13
N ALA A 37 6.14 -7.46 8.88
CA ALA A 37 7.49 -7.87 8.51
C ALA A 37 8.53 -6.79 8.84
N HIS A 38 8.21 -5.53 8.55
CA HIS A 38 9.09 -4.40 8.88
C HIS A 38 9.33 -4.21 10.38
N ILE A 39 8.35 -4.57 11.23
CA ILE A 39 8.45 -4.44 12.69
C ILE A 39 9.16 -5.65 13.33
N PHE A 40 8.88 -6.86 12.85
CA PHE A 40 9.20 -8.09 13.57
C PHE A 40 10.33 -8.94 12.95
N LEU A 41 10.70 -8.73 11.69
CA LEU A 41 11.91 -9.38 11.15
C LEU A 41 13.16 -8.76 11.81
N SER A 42 14.18 -9.57 12.04
CA SER A 42 15.41 -9.15 12.73
C SER A 42 16.14 -7.99 12.05
N ASP A 43 16.04 -7.90 10.71
CA ASP A 43 16.59 -6.81 9.91
C ASP A 43 15.50 -5.87 9.36
N GLY A 44 14.25 -6.00 9.84
CA GLY A 44 13.08 -5.30 9.32
C GLY A 44 12.79 -5.58 7.84
N GLY A 45 13.39 -6.62 7.24
CA GLY A 45 13.36 -6.87 5.81
C GLY A 45 14.28 -5.95 5.00
N ALA A 46 15.13 -5.14 5.62
CA ALA A 46 16.02 -4.22 4.90
C ALA A 46 17.05 -4.97 4.05
N GLN A 47 17.67 -6.01 4.56
CA GLN A 47 18.67 -6.80 3.83
C GLN A 47 18.03 -8.03 3.16
N SER A 48 17.28 -8.81 3.93
CA SER A 48 16.66 -10.08 3.54
C SER A 48 15.60 -9.94 2.44
N ILE A 49 14.97 -8.76 2.32
CA ILE A 49 13.94 -8.48 1.30
C ILE A 49 14.37 -7.32 0.41
N ALA A 50 14.71 -6.17 0.99
CA ALA A 50 15.01 -4.96 0.24
C ALA A 50 16.44 -4.91 -0.30
N THR A 51 17.30 -5.88 0.02
CA THR A 51 18.68 -6.01 -0.48
C THR A 51 19.60 -4.84 -0.11
N ILE A 52 19.31 -4.13 0.98
CA ILE A 52 20.23 -3.14 1.55
C ILE A 52 21.41 -3.90 2.18
N PRO A 53 22.67 -3.60 1.83
CA PRO A 53 23.84 -4.32 2.34
C PRO A 53 24.20 -3.86 3.76
N LEU A 54 23.37 -4.21 4.76
CA LEU A 54 23.59 -3.78 6.15
C LEU A 54 24.94 -4.28 6.71
N ASP A 55 25.43 -5.41 6.20
CA ASP A 55 26.73 -5.99 6.51
C ASP A 55 27.93 -5.11 6.08
N GLN A 56 27.71 -4.17 5.17
CA GLN A 56 28.71 -3.18 4.75
C GLN A 56 28.67 -1.89 5.58
N PHE A 57 27.69 -1.74 6.48
CA PHE A 57 27.56 -0.56 7.32
C PHE A 57 28.26 -0.76 8.66
N THR A 58 28.50 0.34 9.40
CA THR A 58 28.87 0.21 10.81
C THR A 58 27.72 -0.41 11.60
N PRO A 59 27.99 -1.07 12.75
CA PRO A 59 26.93 -1.66 13.58
C PRO A 59 25.82 -0.67 13.93
N GLU A 60 26.18 0.58 14.25
CA GLU A 60 25.24 1.64 14.59
C GLU A 60 24.43 2.11 13.37
N GLY A 61 25.06 2.15 12.19
CA GLY A 61 24.41 2.49 10.93
C GLY A 61 23.37 1.44 10.54
N ALA A 62 23.73 0.15 10.62
CA ALA A 62 22.83 -0.97 10.38
C ALA A 62 21.64 -0.94 11.35
N ALA A 63 21.88 -0.80 12.66
CA ALA A 63 20.84 -0.72 13.67
C ALA A 63 19.89 0.47 13.47
N SER A 64 20.41 1.61 13.00
CA SER A 64 19.59 2.79 12.66
C SER A 64 18.67 2.53 11.47
N VAL A 65 19.15 1.82 10.43
CA VAL A 65 18.32 1.45 9.28
C VAL A 65 17.23 0.46 9.67
N VAL A 66 17.55 -0.57 10.46
CA VAL A 66 16.55 -1.52 10.98
C VAL A 66 15.48 -0.79 11.80
N SER A 67 15.89 0.14 12.67
CA SER A 67 14.95 0.96 13.46
C SER A 67 14.06 1.83 12.57
N MET A 68 14.60 2.43 11.51
CA MET A 68 13.84 3.22 10.54
C MET A 68 12.82 2.35 9.78
N PHE A 69 13.19 1.13 9.42
CA PHE A 69 12.27 0.15 8.83
C PHE A 69 11.14 -0.20 9.80
N ALA A 70 11.43 -0.39 11.09
CA ALA A 70 10.40 -0.62 12.10
C ALA A 70 9.42 0.57 12.24
N PHE A 71 9.92 1.81 12.28
CA PHE A 71 9.05 3.00 12.29
C PHE A 71 8.20 3.13 11.03
N TRP A 72 8.78 2.82 9.88
CA TRP A 72 8.04 2.78 8.63
C TRP A 72 6.97 1.65 8.65
N GLY A 73 7.30 0.48 9.22
CA GLY A 73 6.36 -0.59 9.49
C GLY A 73 5.19 -0.15 10.36
N LEU A 74 5.44 0.61 11.44
CA LEU A 74 4.39 1.17 12.28
C LEU A 74 3.47 2.12 11.51
N SER A 75 4.03 3.03 10.70
CA SER A 75 3.25 3.93 9.84
C SER A 75 2.36 3.14 8.86
N GLN A 76 2.91 2.09 8.24
CA GLN A 76 2.14 1.20 7.37
C GLN A 76 1.07 0.41 8.12
N LEU A 77 1.35 -0.03 9.35
CA LEU A 77 0.39 -0.77 10.17
C LEU A 77 -0.81 0.11 10.54
N LEU A 78 -0.57 1.38 10.90
CA LEU A 78 -1.64 2.34 11.16
C LEU A 78 -2.51 2.56 9.91
N LEU A 79 -1.90 2.71 8.74
CA LEU A 79 -2.63 2.79 7.48
C LEU A 79 -3.41 1.49 7.21
N ALA A 80 -2.80 0.32 7.47
CA ALA A 80 -3.42 -0.97 7.27
C ALA A 80 -4.64 -1.17 8.18
N VAL A 81 -4.58 -0.69 9.43
CA VAL A 81 -5.75 -0.67 10.34
C VAL A 81 -6.89 0.15 9.74
N ILE A 82 -6.60 1.33 9.18
CA ILE A 82 -7.61 2.14 8.47
C ILE A 82 -8.16 1.37 7.26
N MET A 83 -7.29 0.73 6.47
CA MET A 83 -7.72 -0.08 5.33
C MET A 83 -8.63 -1.24 5.76
N VAL A 84 -8.33 -1.93 6.85
CA VAL A 84 -9.18 -2.98 7.44
C VAL A 84 -10.53 -2.42 7.86
N LEU A 85 -10.56 -1.25 8.53
CA LEU A 85 -11.82 -0.59 8.90
C LEU A 85 -12.66 -0.22 7.67
N VAL A 86 -12.04 0.30 6.61
CA VAL A 86 -12.71 0.61 5.34
C VAL A 86 -13.25 -0.67 4.68
N ALA A 87 -12.46 -1.74 4.68
CA ALA A 87 -12.82 -3.04 4.11
C ALA A 87 -14.05 -3.66 4.82
N LEU A 88 -14.14 -3.51 6.14
CA LEU A 88 -15.18 -4.14 6.96
C LEU A 88 -16.42 -3.26 7.17
N ARG A 89 -16.25 -1.94 7.33
CA ARG A 89 -17.31 -1.05 7.84
C ARG A 89 -17.58 0.20 7.00
N TYR A 90 -16.59 0.76 6.33
CA TYR A 90 -16.68 2.07 5.64
C TYR A 90 -16.35 1.96 4.15
N ARG A 91 -16.90 0.94 3.47
CA ARG A 91 -16.59 0.62 2.06
C ARG A 91 -16.82 1.75 1.06
N SER A 92 -17.62 2.75 1.40
CA SER A 92 -17.73 4.00 0.63
C SER A 92 -16.41 4.77 0.48
N MET A 93 -15.42 4.55 1.36
CA MET A 93 -14.10 5.19 1.32
C MET A 93 -13.09 4.48 0.40
N ILE A 94 -13.44 3.33 -0.19
CA ILE A 94 -12.51 2.56 -1.05
C ILE A 94 -11.88 3.38 -2.19
N PRO A 95 -12.61 4.25 -2.93
CA PRO A 95 -12.01 5.09 -3.95
C PRO A 95 -10.89 6.00 -3.40
N LEU A 96 -11.12 6.62 -2.24
CA LEU A 96 -10.11 7.44 -1.56
C LEU A 96 -8.89 6.61 -1.17
N MET A 97 -9.10 5.40 -0.64
CA MET A 97 -7.99 4.52 -0.27
C MET A 97 -7.14 4.12 -1.49
N TYR A 98 -7.76 3.87 -2.64
CA TYR A 98 -7.00 3.63 -3.88
C TYR A 98 -6.19 4.84 -4.32
N LEU A 99 -6.73 6.05 -4.19
CA LEU A 99 -5.97 7.27 -4.45
C LEU A 99 -4.75 7.37 -3.51
N LEU A 100 -4.93 7.09 -2.21
CA LEU A 100 -3.81 7.11 -1.25
C LEU A 100 -2.75 6.07 -1.57
N ILE A 101 -3.13 4.84 -1.96
CA ILE A 101 -2.19 3.80 -2.39
C ILE A 101 -1.42 4.26 -3.64
N LEU A 102 -2.12 4.84 -4.62
CA LEU A 102 -1.49 5.34 -5.85
C LEU A 102 -0.47 6.45 -5.54
N LEU A 103 -0.82 7.38 -4.65
CA LEU A 103 0.07 8.45 -4.21
C LEU A 103 1.28 7.92 -3.43
N GLU A 104 1.08 6.93 -2.55
CA GLU A 104 2.16 6.34 -1.77
C GLU A 104 3.17 5.59 -2.65
N TYR A 105 2.71 4.68 -3.51
CA TYR A 105 3.59 3.90 -4.38
C TYR A 105 4.16 4.72 -5.54
N GLY A 106 3.38 5.66 -6.09
CA GLY A 106 3.86 6.61 -7.10
C GLY A 106 4.90 7.57 -6.53
N GLY A 107 4.61 8.17 -5.36
CA GLY A 107 5.53 9.04 -4.64
C GLY A 107 6.82 8.32 -4.23
N ARG A 108 6.72 7.07 -3.74
CA ARG A 108 7.88 6.21 -3.47
C ARG A 108 8.76 6.01 -4.70
N THR A 109 8.16 5.73 -5.85
CA THR A 109 8.89 5.51 -7.10
C THR A 109 9.60 6.80 -7.53
N ALA A 110 8.92 7.94 -7.48
CA ALA A 110 9.51 9.24 -7.80
C ALA A 110 10.65 9.62 -6.84
N ILE A 111 10.46 9.44 -5.53
CA ILE A 111 11.51 9.69 -4.54
C ILE A 111 12.71 8.76 -4.78
N GLY A 112 12.48 7.49 -5.10
CA GLY A 112 13.55 6.53 -5.41
C GLY A 112 14.38 6.89 -6.65
N MET A 113 13.82 7.65 -7.59
CA MET A 113 14.58 8.18 -8.74
C MET A 113 15.51 9.34 -8.33
N ILE A 114 15.13 10.10 -7.30
CA ILE A 114 15.90 11.28 -6.83
C ILE A 114 16.89 10.87 -5.73
N LYS A 115 16.52 9.93 -4.89
CA LYS A 115 17.27 9.43 -3.73
C LYS A 115 17.29 7.90 -3.76
N PRO A 116 18.04 7.29 -4.71
CA PRO A 116 18.10 5.84 -4.84
C PRO A 116 18.75 5.22 -3.60
N LEU A 117 18.23 4.06 -3.19
CA LEU A 117 18.89 3.23 -2.18
C LEU A 117 20.09 2.52 -2.80
N ALA A 118 21.17 2.38 -2.04
CA ALA A 118 22.28 1.50 -2.41
C ALA A 118 21.88 0.05 -2.12
N LEU A 119 21.69 -0.74 -3.17
CA LEU A 119 21.17 -2.11 -3.10
C LEU A 119 22.17 -3.11 -3.66
N SER A 120 22.28 -4.29 -3.06
CA SER A 120 23.11 -5.39 -3.55
C SER A 120 22.45 -6.20 -4.67
N GLY A 121 21.17 -5.97 -4.93
CA GLY A 121 20.42 -6.62 -6.00
C GLY A 121 19.12 -5.88 -6.34
N ILE A 122 18.29 -6.50 -7.18
CA ILE A 122 16.95 -5.99 -7.48
C ILE A 122 15.98 -6.57 -6.45
N PRO A 123 15.43 -5.77 -5.53
CA PRO A 123 14.52 -6.28 -4.53
C PRO A 123 13.16 -6.63 -5.15
N PRO A 124 12.46 -7.66 -4.67
CA PRO A 124 11.09 -7.98 -5.09
C PRO A 124 10.13 -6.79 -4.91
N GLY A 125 10.42 -5.89 -3.97
CA GLY A 125 9.67 -4.65 -3.76
C GLY A 125 9.64 -3.71 -4.96
N ALA A 126 10.63 -3.74 -5.87
CA ALA A 126 10.61 -2.93 -7.09
C ALA A 126 9.45 -3.33 -8.02
N ILE A 127 9.27 -4.64 -8.23
CA ILE A 127 8.13 -5.20 -8.97
C ILE A 127 6.84 -4.99 -8.18
N GLY A 128 6.88 -5.20 -6.86
CA GLY A 128 5.76 -4.97 -5.96
C GLY A 128 5.18 -3.55 -6.09
N ASN A 129 6.02 -2.52 -6.24
CA ASN A 129 5.55 -1.15 -6.42
C ASN A 129 4.69 -0.98 -7.68
N LEU A 130 5.11 -1.56 -8.81
CA LEU A 130 4.35 -1.51 -10.05
C LEU A 130 3.02 -2.25 -9.92
N VAL A 131 3.01 -3.41 -9.27
CA VAL A 131 1.78 -4.18 -9.01
C VAL A 131 0.78 -3.35 -8.20
N PHE A 132 1.22 -2.63 -7.18
CA PHE A 132 0.35 -1.79 -6.37
C PHE A 132 -0.15 -0.54 -7.11
N ILE A 133 0.70 0.11 -7.92
CA ILE A 133 0.28 1.22 -8.78
C ILE A 133 -0.83 0.75 -9.74
N LEU A 134 -0.63 -0.38 -10.43
CA LEU A 134 -1.62 -0.93 -11.35
C LEU A 134 -2.91 -1.34 -10.61
N THR A 135 -2.78 -2.02 -9.47
CA THR A 135 -3.91 -2.39 -8.60
C THR A 135 -4.71 -1.15 -8.18
N ALA A 136 -4.01 -0.07 -7.80
CA ALA A 136 -4.65 1.16 -7.38
C ALA A 136 -5.32 1.89 -8.54
N MET A 137 -4.70 1.97 -9.70
CA MET A 137 -5.31 2.57 -10.90
C MET A 137 -6.57 1.82 -11.33
N VAL A 138 -6.48 0.50 -11.47
CA VAL A 138 -7.61 -0.35 -11.86
C VAL A 138 -8.71 -0.29 -10.80
N GLY A 139 -8.35 -0.46 -9.53
CA GLY A 139 -9.26 -0.39 -8.41
C GLY A 139 -9.98 0.96 -8.32
N LEU A 140 -9.27 2.07 -8.52
CA LEU A 140 -9.84 3.42 -8.52
C LEU A 140 -10.87 3.57 -9.64
N VAL A 141 -10.53 3.22 -10.88
CA VAL A 141 -11.45 3.29 -12.02
C VAL A 141 -12.69 2.44 -11.77
N LEU A 142 -12.51 1.18 -11.36
CA LEU A 142 -13.62 0.25 -11.08
C LEU A 142 -14.50 0.73 -9.91
N SER A 143 -13.91 1.35 -8.90
CA SER A 143 -14.65 1.88 -7.74
C SER A 143 -15.54 3.07 -8.09
N MET A 144 -15.23 3.81 -9.17
CA MET A 144 -15.98 4.97 -9.63
C MET A 144 -17.04 4.64 -10.69
N GLN A 145 -17.01 3.45 -11.26
CA GLN A 145 -18.02 3.01 -12.23
C GLN A 145 -19.35 2.79 -11.53
N THR A 146 -20.41 3.48 -11.97
CA THR A 146 -21.77 3.16 -11.52
C THR A 146 -22.18 1.83 -12.12
N VAL A 147 -22.38 0.81 -11.28
CA VAL A 147 -22.98 -0.45 -11.71
C VAL A 147 -24.46 -0.19 -12.00
N ASN A 148 -24.83 -0.07 -13.26
CA ASN A 148 -26.23 -0.11 -13.68
C ASN A 148 -26.72 -1.53 -13.48
N THR A 149 -27.37 -1.81 -12.35
CA THR A 149 -28.13 -3.05 -12.20
C THR A 149 -29.38 -2.92 -13.06
N SER A 150 -29.32 -3.41 -14.31
CA SER A 150 -30.54 -3.69 -15.06
C SER A 150 -31.31 -4.77 -14.29
N LYS A 151 -32.35 -4.37 -13.56
CA LYS A 151 -33.33 -5.31 -13.03
C LYS A 151 -34.06 -5.91 -14.24
N GLY A 152 -33.81 -7.19 -14.53
CA GLY A 152 -34.73 -8.03 -15.29
C GLY A 152 -35.81 -8.58 -14.36
#